data_AF-A0A486QN01-F1
#
_entry.id   AF-A0A486QN01-F1
#
_cell.length_a   1.000
_cell.length_b   1.000
_cell.length_c   1.000
_cell.angle_alpha   90.00
_cell.angle_beta   90.00
_cell.angle_gamma   90.00
#
_symmetry.space_group_name_H-M   'P 1'
#
loop_
_entity.id
_entity.type
_entity.pdbx_description
1 polymer ?
#
loop_
_entity_poly.entity_id
_entity_poly.type
_entity_poly.pdbx_seq_one_letter_code
_entity_poly.pdbx_strand_id
1 'polypeptide(L)'
;MAVEILNEKNLWQEMAHILAQRLMVLRMRSQEMVGVDSYPMVRTLLTELADYPEEYRRQINALSFIQRRTNLSRSRVMSILAELRKGGYITVHRGVLEKITRTLPAHF
;
A
#
# COMPACT_ATOMS: atom_id res chain seq x y z
N MET A 1 -13.61 35.16 25.02
CA MET A 1 -13.14 36.16 24.04
C MET A 1 -12.77 35.59 22.67
N ALA A 2 -11.84 34.63 22.49
CA ALA A 2 -11.53 34.11 21.13
C ALA A 2 -12.59 33.12 20.58
N VAL A 3 -13.22 32.33 21.44
CA VAL A 3 -14.23 31.31 21.07
C VAL A 3 -15.60 31.93 20.78
N GLU A 4 -15.93 33.09 21.37
CA GLU A 4 -17.21 33.77 21.18
C GLU A 4 -17.30 34.48 19.82
N ILE A 5 -16.20 35.08 19.35
CA ILE A 5 -16.11 35.72 18.02
C ILE A 5 -16.25 34.67 16.90
N LEU A 6 -15.80 33.44 17.14
CA LEU A 6 -15.91 32.32 16.20
C LEU A 6 -17.36 31.82 16.04
N ASN A 7 -18.20 32.00 17.06
CA ASN A 7 -19.57 31.52 17.09
C ASN A 7 -20.57 32.54 16.48
N GLU A 8 -20.32 33.84 16.65
CA GLU A 8 -21.20 34.91 16.13
C GLU A 8 -21.20 35.03 14.60
N LYS A 9 -20.15 34.56 13.92
CA LYS A 9 -19.98 34.75 12.47
C LYS A 9 -20.18 33.49 11.64
N ASN A 10 -20.59 32.37 12.24
CA ASN A 10 -20.77 31.08 11.56
C ASN A 10 -19.49 30.56 10.82
N LEU A 11 -18.31 31.11 11.18
CA LEU A 11 -17.02 30.89 10.52
C LEU A 11 -16.46 29.48 10.74
N TRP A 12 -16.95 28.76 11.75
CA TRP A 12 -16.57 27.38 11.99
C TRP A 12 -16.99 26.46 10.83
N GLN A 13 -18.10 26.76 10.14
CA GLN A 13 -18.53 26.01 8.96
C GLN A 13 -17.59 26.26 7.78
N GLU A 14 -17.18 27.51 7.56
CA GLU A 14 -16.22 27.85 6.50
C GLU A 14 -14.85 27.22 6.76
N MET A 15 -14.38 27.29 8.00
CA MET A 15 -13.13 26.62 8.42
C MET A 15 -13.22 25.11 8.27
N ALA A 16 -14.32 24.48 8.69
CA ALA A 16 -14.54 23.06 8.49
C ALA A 16 -14.58 22.68 7.00
N HIS A 17 -15.17 23.53 6.15
CA HIS A 17 -15.23 23.32 4.71
C HIS A 17 -13.82 23.38 4.08
N ILE A 18 -13.02 24.40 4.43
CA ILE A 18 -11.63 24.52 3.96
C ILE A 18 -10.78 23.34 4.43
N LEU A 19 -10.93 22.92 5.69
CA LEU A 19 -10.23 21.75 6.24
C LEU A 19 -10.63 20.47 5.52
N ALA A 20 -11.93 20.26 5.28
CA ALA A 20 -12.43 19.09 4.55
C ALA A 20 -11.90 19.05 3.11
N GLN A 21 -11.90 20.19 2.40
CA GLN A 21 -11.31 20.30 1.06
C GLN A 21 -9.82 19.96 1.08
N ARG A 22 -9.04 20.50 2.03
CA ARG A 22 -7.61 20.18 2.15
C ARG A 22 -7.38 18.70 2.47
N LEU A 23 -8.17 18.12 3.37
CA LEU A 23 -8.12 16.70 3.70
C LEU A 23 -8.41 15.81 2.48
N MET A 24 -9.39 16.17 1.64
CA MET A 24 -9.68 15.43 0.41
C MET A 24 -8.51 15.48 -0.57
N VAL A 25 -7.89 16.64 -0.78
CA VAL A 25 -6.73 16.79 -1.67
C VAL A 25 -5.51 16.02 -1.14
N LEU A 26 -5.23 16.11 0.16
CA LEU A 26 -4.17 15.31 0.82
C LEU A 26 -4.44 13.80 0.70
N ARG A 27 -5.70 13.38 0.85
CA ARG A 27 -6.10 11.99 0.67
C ARG A 27 -5.89 11.53 -0.78
N MET A 28 -6.26 12.34 -1.77
CA MET A 28 -6.07 11.99 -3.18
C MET A 28 -4.59 11.87 -3.53
N ARG A 29 -3.79 12.87 -3.14
CA ARG A 29 -2.32 12.86 -3.37
C ARG A 29 -1.63 11.69 -2.68
N SER A 30 -2.04 11.35 -1.46
CA SER A 30 -1.49 10.18 -0.77
C SER A 30 -1.89 8.86 -1.44
N GLN A 31 -3.09 8.75 -2.01
CA GLN A 31 -3.47 7.58 -2.82
C GLN A 31 -2.67 7.47 -4.12
N GLU A 32 -2.35 8.60 -4.77
CA GLU A 32 -1.54 8.67 -5.98
C GLU A 32 -0.06 8.32 -5.71
N MET A 33 0.56 8.92 -4.69
CA MET A 33 1.94 8.61 -4.27
C MET A 33 2.09 7.14 -3.85
N VAL A 34 1.12 6.60 -3.11
CA VAL A 34 1.10 5.17 -2.79
C VAL A 34 1.10 4.33 -4.06
N GLY A 35 0.43 4.75 -5.13
CA GLY A 35 0.49 4.08 -6.43
C GLY A 35 1.90 4.03 -7.02
N VAL A 36 2.64 5.14 -6.95
CA VAL A 36 4.00 5.28 -7.51
C VAL A 36 5.05 4.47 -6.73
N ASP A 37 4.96 4.41 -5.40
CA ASP A 37 5.96 3.73 -4.57
C ASP A 37 5.58 2.30 -4.13
N SER A 38 4.33 1.87 -4.34
CA SER A 38 3.86 0.57 -3.82
C SER A 38 4.47 -0.63 -4.53
N TYR A 39 4.64 -0.58 -5.84
CA TYR A 39 5.25 -1.68 -6.58
C TYR A 39 6.72 -1.91 -6.19
N PRO A 40 7.60 -0.87 -6.18
CA PRO A 40 8.98 -1.03 -5.70
C PRO A 40 9.07 -1.63 -4.29
N MET A 41 8.23 -1.20 -3.34
CA MET A 41 8.20 -1.77 -2.00
C MET A 41 7.83 -3.26 -1.99
N VAL A 42 6.75 -3.62 -2.70
CA VAL A 42 6.30 -5.01 -2.82
C VAL A 42 7.38 -5.87 -3.47
N ARG A 43 8.03 -5.37 -4.52
CA ARG A 43 9.12 -6.05 -5.22
C ARG A 43 10.28 -6.34 -4.28
N THR A 44 10.76 -5.35 -3.54
CA THR A 44 11.85 -5.53 -2.57
C THR A 44 11.52 -6.59 -1.53
N LEU A 45 10.30 -6.54 -0.96
CA LEU A 45 9.88 -7.50 0.06
C LEU A 45 9.67 -8.91 -0.49
N LEU A 46 9.22 -9.06 -1.73
CA LEU A 46 9.12 -10.35 -2.39
C LEU A 46 10.50 -10.96 -2.65
N THR A 47 11.47 -10.14 -3.06
CA THR A 47 12.86 -10.58 -3.21
C THR A 47 13.44 -11.01 -1.86
N GLU A 48 13.26 -10.22 -0.80
CA GLU A 48 13.69 -10.58 0.56
C GLU A 48 13.06 -11.92 1.00
N LEU A 49 11.76 -12.11 0.73
CA LEU A 49 11.06 -13.34 1.07
C LEU A 49 11.56 -14.55 0.25
N ALA A 50 12.01 -14.33 -0.98
CA ALA A 50 12.59 -15.37 -1.83
C ALA A 50 14.00 -15.79 -1.38
N ASP A 51 14.75 -14.90 -0.72
CA ASP A 51 16.07 -15.21 -0.15
C ASP A 51 15.98 -16.08 1.11
N TYR A 52 14.83 -16.11 1.79
CA TYR A 52 14.65 -16.94 2.98
C TYR A 52 14.67 -18.43 2.62
N PRO A 53 15.21 -19.31 3.49
CA PRO A 53 15.16 -20.75 3.27
C PRO A 53 13.71 -21.23 3.13
N GLU A 54 13.49 -22.25 2.31
CA GLU A 54 12.15 -22.71 1.92
C GLU A 54 11.28 -23.10 3.13
N GLU A 55 11.88 -23.72 4.15
CA GLU A 55 11.21 -24.16 5.38
C GLU A 55 10.62 -22.99 6.17
N TYR A 56 11.31 -21.84 6.18
CA TYR A 56 10.84 -20.61 6.81
C TYR A 56 9.85 -19.88 5.90
N ARG A 57 10.14 -19.82 4.60
CA ARG A 57 9.29 -19.16 3.60
C ARG A 57 7.88 -19.76 3.56
N ARG A 58 7.76 -21.09 3.68
CA ARG A 58 6.49 -21.82 3.68
C ARG A 58 5.55 -21.45 4.83
N GLN A 59 6.08 -20.89 5.92
CA GLN A 59 5.31 -20.48 7.08
C GLN A 59 4.81 -19.02 6.97
N ILE A 60 5.29 -18.28 5.95
CA ILE A 60 5.02 -16.86 5.80
C ILE A 60 3.97 -16.64 4.70
N ASN A 61 2.87 -16.01 5.09
CA ASN A 61 1.91 -15.49 4.12
C ASN A 61 2.47 -14.20 3.49
N ALA A 62 2.70 -14.21 2.17
CA ALA A 62 3.31 -13.11 1.44
C ALA A 62 2.50 -11.81 1.56
N LEU A 63 1.16 -11.89 1.51
CA LEU A 63 0.31 -10.72 1.72
C LEU A 63 0.50 -10.15 3.13
N SER A 64 0.40 -10.98 4.16
CA SER A 64 0.54 -10.53 5.55
C SER A 64 1.95 -9.98 5.84
N PHE A 65 2.97 -10.58 5.25
CA PHE A 65 4.36 -10.11 5.35
C PHE A 65 4.51 -8.70 4.78
N ILE A 66 4.02 -8.48 3.57
CA ILE A 66 4.07 -7.18 2.90
C ILE A 66 3.24 -6.14 3.64
N GLN A 67 2.02 -6.49 4.07
CA GLN A 67 1.15 -5.58 4.81
C GLN A 67 1.72 -5.17 6.18
N ARG A 68 2.49 -6.05 6.84
CA ARG A 68 3.11 -5.71 8.13
C ARG A 68 4.31 -4.78 7.98
N ARG A 69 4.99 -4.82 6.83
CA ARG A 69 6.21 -4.03 6.57
C ARG A 69 5.97 -2.80 5.69
N THR A 70 4.73 -2.57 5.27
CA THR A 70 4.35 -1.40 4.46
C THR A 70 3.03 -0.82 4.94
N ASN A 71 2.79 0.47 4.69
CA ASN A 71 1.49 1.09 4.96
C ASN A 71 0.49 0.86 3.81
N LEU A 72 0.68 -0.18 3.00
CA LEU A 72 -0.16 -0.46 1.85
C LEU A 72 -1.48 -1.11 2.29
N SER A 73 -2.56 -0.69 1.64
CA SER A 73 -3.86 -1.34 1.82
C SER A 73 -3.82 -2.77 1.29
N ARG A 74 -4.61 -3.65 1.92
CA ARG A 74 -4.75 -5.06 1.50
C ARG A 74 -5.06 -5.19 0.01
N SER A 75 -6.01 -4.39 -0.47
CA SER A 75 -6.45 -4.40 -1.86
C SER A 75 -5.34 -4.01 -2.83
N ARG A 76 -4.51 -3.02 -2.47
CA ARG A 76 -3.37 -2.61 -3.31
C ARG A 76 -2.32 -3.71 -3.40
N VAL A 77 -1.95 -4.32 -2.28
CA VAL A 77 -0.99 -5.44 -2.28
C VAL A 77 -1.52 -6.63 -3.07
N MET A 78 -2.79 -6.99 -2.87
CA MET A 78 -3.44 -8.07 -3.63
C MET A 78 -3.47 -7.79 -5.13
N SER A 79 -3.77 -6.54 -5.53
CA SER A 79 -3.75 -6.15 -6.94
C SER A 79 -2.35 -6.32 -7.55
N ILE A 80 -1.30 -5.87 -6.86
CA ILE A 80 0.08 -6.05 -7.35
C ILE A 80 0.46 -7.54 -7.43
N LEU A 81 0.16 -8.33 -6.39
CA LEU A 81 0.43 -9.77 -6.40
C LEU A 81 -0.35 -10.50 -7.52
N ALA A 82 -1.58 -10.08 -7.80
CA ALA A 82 -2.39 -10.63 -8.87
C ALA A 82 -1.80 -10.34 -10.25
N GLU A 83 -1.35 -9.09 -10.50
CA GLU A 83 -0.68 -8.71 -11.75
C GLU A 83 0.65 -9.45 -11.92
N LEU A 84 1.46 -9.56 -10.85
CA LEU A 84 2.70 -10.34 -10.88
C LEU A 84 2.46 -11.83 -11.17
N ARG A 85 1.39 -12.40 -10.60
CA ARG A 85 1.00 -13.79 -10.87
C ARG A 85 0.53 -13.96 -12.31
N LYS A 86 -0.30 -13.03 -12.81
CA LYS A 86 -0.82 -13.03 -14.18
C LYS A 86 0.30 -12.89 -15.21
N GLY A 87 1.30 -12.07 -14.93
CA GLY A 87 2.52 -11.94 -15.74
C GLY A 87 3.50 -13.12 -15.63
N GLY A 88 3.22 -14.10 -14.76
CA GLY A 88 4.07 -15.28 -14.56
C GLY A 88 5.40 -14.97 -13.85
N TYR A 89 5.48 -13.84 -13.15
CA TYR A 89 6.70 -13.44 -12.42
C TYR A 89 6.86 -14.21 -11.11
N ILE A 90 5.76 -14.47 -10.41
CA ILE A 90 5.75 -15.16 -9.12
C ILE A 90 4.78 -16.34 -9.12
N THR A 91 5.13 -17.35 -8.34
CA THR A 91 4.23 -18.46 -8.02
C THR A 91 3.86 -18.36 -6.55
N VAL A 92 2.58 -18.13 -6.29
CA VAL A 92 2.01 -18.04 -4.94
C VAL A 92 0.96 -19.13 -4.80
N HIS A 93 1.14 -20.02 -3.81
CA HIS A 93 0.20 -21.09 -3.51
C HIS A 93 -0.31 -20.94 -2.07
N ARG A 94 -1.63 -20.94 -1.89
CA ARG A 94 -2.29 -20.71 -0.58
C ARG A 94 -1.79 -19.46 0.18
N GLY A 95 -1.35 -18.43 -0.55
CA GLY A 95 -0.85 -17.16 0.02
C GLY A 95 0.63 -17.18 0.40
N VAL A 96 1.34 -18.29 0.19
CA VAL A 96 2.78 -18.44 0.40
C VAL A 96 3.51 -18.22 -0.92
N LEU A 97 4.63 -17.49 -0.88
CA LEU A 97 5.52 -17.34 -2.04
C LEU A 97 6.33 -18.63 -2.21
N GLU A 98 6.08 -19.39 -3.29
CA GLU A 98 6.85 -20.60 -3.58
C GLU A 98 8.17 -20.24 -4.25
N LYS A 99 8.10 -19.48 -5.35
CA LYS A 99 9.27 -19.03 -6.09
C LYS A 99 9.01 -17.76 -6.90
N ILE A 100 10.09 -17.05 -7.19
CA ILE A 100 10.15 -16.04 -8.23
C ILE A 100 10.59 -16.75 -9.51
N THR A 101 9.71 -16.81 -10.51
CA THR A 101 9.91 -17.56 -11.76
C THR A 101 10.66 -16.74 -12.81
N ARG A 102 10.51 -15.41 -12.77
CA ARG A 102 11.18 -14.46 -13.69
C ARG A 102 11.64 -13.24 -12.93
N THR A 103 12.67 -12.57 -13.47
CA THR A 103 13.15 -11.28 -12.95
C THR A 103 11.99 -10.30 -12.83
N LEU A 104 11.76 -9.79 -11.62
CA LEU A 104 10.71 -8.80 -11.36
C LEU A 104 11.04 -7.50 -12.11
N PRO A 105 10.11 -6.96 -12.93
CA PRO A 105 10.36 -5.77 -13.73
C PRO A 105 10.68 -4.56 -12.84
N ALA A 106 11.38 -3.57 -13.39
CA ALA A 106 11.74 -2.38 -12.62
C ALA A 106 10.53 -1.47 -12.36
N HIS A 107 9.58 -1.46 -13.30
CA HIS A 107 8.36 -0.64 -13.26
C HIS A 107 7.18 -1.44 -13.81
N PHE A 108 5.98 -1.18 -13.27
CA PHE A 108 4.71 -1.77 -13.68
C PHE A 108 3.71 -0.66 -13.97
#